data_AF-A0A662MGD1-F1
#
_entry.id   AF-A0A662MGD1-F1
#
_cell.length_a   1.000
_cell.length_b   1.000
_cell.length_c   1.000
_cell.angle_alpha   90.00
_cell.angle_beta   90.00
_cell.angle_gamma   90.00
#
_symmetry.space_group_name_H-M   'P 1'
#
loop_
_entity.id
_entity.type
_entity.pdbx_description
1 polymer ?
#
loop_
_entity_poly.entity_id
_entity_poly.type
_entity_poly.pdbx_seq_one_letter_code
_entity_poly.pdbx_strand_id
1 'polypeptide(L)'
;MPNEKDTIKKKEEEIEEVSIIRGPNFEKRYVTRALPYFTEFDIRITVSNEIMNTGEGWFTVADETLIFTPTSAKELVEELKDIIDAYEEVNGPIKERPKKKLLTTFTKRE
;
A
#
# COMPACT_ATOMS: atom_id res chain seq x y z
N MET A 1 65.16 12.18 -17.96
CA MET A 1 63.79 11.65 -18.15
C MET A 1 63.25 11.25 -16.79
N PRO A 2 62.39 12.08 -16.16
CA PRO A 2 61.69 11.73 -14.93
C PRO A 2 60.50 10.81 -15.20
N ASN A 3 60.23 9.92 -14.25
CA ASN A 3 59.33 8.77 -14.32
C ASN A 3 57.84 9.11 -14.48
N GLU A 4 57.19 8.37 -15.36
CA GLU A 4 55.76 8.39 -15.71
C GLU A 4 54.85 7.74 -14.64
N LYS A 5 55.26 7.76 -13.36
CA LYS A 5 54.58 7.03 -12.26
C LYS A 5 54.05 7.92 -11.12
N ASP A 6 54.11 9.24 -11.25
CA ASP A 6 53.74 10.16 -10.16
C ASP A 6 52.40 10.92 -10.36
N THR A 7 51.65 10.65 -11.43
CA THR A 7 50.38 11.35 -11.71
C THR A 7 49.11 10.56 -11.35
N ILE A 8 49.23 9.34 -10.82
CA ILE A 8 48.08 8.60 -10.25
C ILE A 8 48.01 8.87 -8.74
N LYS A 9 48.03 10.15 -8.35
CA LYS A 9 47.65 10.54 -6.99
C LYS A 9 46.13 10.59 -6.93
N LYS A 10 45.57 9.48 -6.41
CA LYS A 10 44.35 9.39 -5.61
C LYS A 10 43.46 10.64 -5.68
N LYS A 11 42.47 10.62 -6.55
CA LYS A 11 41.21 11.31 -6.31
C LYS A 11 40.22 10.23 -5.89
N GLU A 12 40.40 9.75 -4.65
CA GLU A 12 39.31 9.10 -3.92
C GLU A 12 38.28 10.22 -3.75
N GLU A 13 37.29 10.27 -4.65
CA GLU A 13 36.11 11.11 -4.46
C GLU A 13 35.49 10.64 -3.15
N GLU A 14 35.60 11.49 -2.12
CA GLU A 14 34.83 11.36 -0.89
C GLU A 14 33.37 11.25 -1.31
N ILE A 15 32.84 10.03 -1.28
CA ILE A 15 31.41 9.80 -1.34
C ILE A 15 30.91 10.36 -0.01
N GLU A 16 30.49 11.62 0.00
CA GLU A 16 29.75 12.19 1.11
C GLU A 16 28.57 11.24 1.39
N GLU A 17 28.57 10.62 2.58
CA GLU A 17 27.41 9.88 3.08
C GLU A 17 26.25 10.87 3.23
N VAL A 18 25.45 11.00 2.19
CA VAL A 18 24.21 11.78 2.24
C VAL A 18 23.23 11.00 3.10
N SER A 19 23.13 11.35 4.37
CA SER A 19 22.09 10.82 5.26
C SER A 19 20.72 11.29 4.77
N ILE A 20 19.99 10.42 4.06
CA ILE A 20 18.62 10.72 3.63
C ILE A 20 17.70 10.61 4.85
N ILE A 21 17.45 11.73 5.52
CA ILE A 21 16.40 11.85 6.51
C ILE A 21 15.08 12.02 5.74
N ARG A 22 14.36 10.92 5.52
CA ARG A 22 13.00 11.00 4.97
C ARG A 22 12.07 11.53 6.06
N GLY A 23 11.73 12.81 5.98
CA GLY A 23 10.58 13.34 6.71
C GLY A 23 9.33 12.59 6.23
N PRO A 24 8.53 12.02 7.13
CA PRO A 24 7.36 11.29 6.69
C PRO A 24 6.28 12.27 6.22
N ASN A 25 6.00 12.26 4.92
CA ASN A 25 4.83 12.95 4.36
C ASN A 25 3.59 12.07 4.62
N PHE A 26 3.11 12.08 5.85
CA PHE A 26 1.87 11.39 6.20
C PHE A 26 0.67 12.22 5.77
N GLU A 27 -0.08 11.71 4.80
CA GLU A 27 -1.43 12.20 4.50
C GLU A 27 -2.45 11.30 5.20
N LYS A 28 -3.39 11.90 5.94
CA LYS A 28 -4.53 11.17 6.49
C LYS A 28 -5.64 11.18 5.46
N ARG A 29 -6.02 10.00 4.98
CA ARG A 29 -7.18 9.82 4.10
C ARG A 29 -8.22 8.99 4.82
N TYR A 30 -9.45 9.52 4.86
CA TYR A 30 -10.58 8.67 5.20
C TYR A 30 -10.81 7.69 4.06
N VAL A 31 -11.15 6.46 4.41
CA VAL A 31 -11.43 5.39 3.47
C VAL A 31 -12.80 4.82 3.81
N THR A 32 -13.77 5.02 2.92
CA THR A 32 -15.11 4.44 3.13
C THR A 32 -15.16 2.99 2.67
N ARG A 33 -14.25 2.55 1.79
CA ARG A 33 -14.20 1.18 1.28
C ARG A 33 -12.78 0.75 0.91
N ALA A 34 -12.42 -0.46 1.35
CA ALA A 34 -11.20 -1.15 0.99
C ALA A 34 -11.53 -2.46 0.24
N LEU A 35 -10.84 -2.72 -0.87
CA LEU A 35 -11.05 -3.88 -1.74
C LEU A 35 -9.73 -4.64 -1.89
N PRO A 36 -9.55 -5.76 -1.16
CA PRO A 36 -8.35 -6.58 -1.28
C PRO A 36 -8.41 -7.47 -2.52
N TYR A 37 -7.26 -7.67 -3.16
CA TYR A 37 -7.01 -8.66 -4.19
C TYR A 37 -5.54 -9.10 -4.13
N PHE A 38 -5.19 -10.21 -4.77
CA PHE A 38 -3.81 -10.69 -4.81
C PHE A 38 -3.32 -10.79 -6.25
N THR A 39 -2.01 -10.70 -6.41
CA THR A 39 -1.29 -11.02 -7.64
C THR A 39 -0.43 -12.26 -7.40
N GLU A 40 0.37 -12.66 -8.39
CA GLU A 40 1.34 -13.73 -8.22
C GLU A 40 2.45 -13.40 -7.21
N PHE A 41 2.65 -12.10 -6.88
CA PHE A 41 3.79 -11.63 -6.09
C PHE A 41 3.39 -10.91 -4.80
N ASP A 42 2.21 -10.30 -4.77
CA ASP A 42 1.83 -9.36 -3.71
C ASP A 42 0.32 -9.40 -3.40
N ILE A 43 -0.06 -8.80 -2.28
CA ILE A 43 -1.45 -8.54 -1.90
C ILE A 43 -1.69 -7.04 -2.00
N ARG A 44 -2.77 -6.65 -2.65
CA ARG A 44 -3.11 -5.24 -2.87
C ARG A 44 -4.45 -4.91 -2.26
N ILE A 45 -4.56 -3.71 -1.74
CA ILE A 45 -5.82 -3.16 -1.23
C ILE A 45 -6.07 -1.85 -1.97
N THR A 46 -7.10 -1.85 -2.81
CA THR A 46 -7.60 -0.60 -3.39
C THR A 46 -8.53 0.07 -2.41
N VAL A 47 -8.22 1.30 -2.04
CA VAL A 47 -9.07 2.14 -1.19
C VAL A 47 -9.85 3.14 -2.05
N SER A 48 -11.10 3.37 -1.67
CA SER A 48 -12.05 4.19 -2.41
C SER A 48 -12.99 4.92 -1.46
N ASN A 49 -13.31 6.17 -1.79
CA ASN A 49 -14.28 6.99 -1.10
C ASN A 49 -15.58 7.16 -1.86
N GLU A 50 -15.54 7.02 -3.19
CA GLU A 50 -16.67 7.26 -4.07
C GLU A 50 -17.18 5.99 -4.73
N ILE A 51 -18.51 5.89 -4.85
CA ILE A 51 -19.18 4.86 -5.63
C ILE A 51 -20.07 5.57 -6.65
N MET A 52 -19.89 5.26 -7.92
CA MET A 52 -20.68 5.78 -9.02
C MET A 52 -21.68 4.73 -9.49
N ASN A 53 -22.88 5.17 -9.85
CA ASN A 53 -23.86 4.35 -10.57
C ASN A 53 -23.93 4.84 -12.02
N THR A 54 -23.29 4.10 -12.91
CA THR A 54 -23.46 4.28 -14.35
C THR A 54 -24.42 3.20 -14.76
N GLY A 55 -25.59 3.45 -15.36
CA GLY A 55 -26.74 2.52 -15.48
C GLY A 55 -26.51 1.04 -15.87
N GLU A 56 -25.28 0.65 -16.22
CA GLU A 56 -24.72 -0.70 -16.29
C GLU A 56 -24.33 -1.34 -14.93
N GLY A 57 -24.26 -0.58 -13.83
CA GLY A 57 -23.86 -1.08 -12.50
C GLY A 57 -23.27 -0.04 -11.54
N TRP A 58 -22.89 -0.52 -10.36
CA TRP A 58 -22.18 0.28 -9.35
C TRP A 58 -20.66 0.04 -9.46
N PHE A 59 -19.90 1.12 -9.59
CA PHE A 59 -18.45 1.10 -9.72
C PHE A 59 -17.81 1.92 -8.60
N THR A 60 -16.65 1.48 -8.12
CA THR A 60 -15.86 2.19 -7.11
C THR A 60 -14.74 2.96 -7.79
N VAL A 61 -14.58 4.24 -7.43
CA VAL A 61 -13.45 5.05 -7.90
C VAL A 61 -12.29 4.83 -6.96
N ALA A 62 -11.18 4.31 -7.48
CA ALA A 62 -9.98 4.04 -6.70
C ALA A 62 -9.23 5.35 -6.40
N ASP A 63 -9.04 5.65 -5.12
CA ASP A 63 -8.26 6.82 -4.68
C ASP A 63 -6.78 6.47 -4.53
N GLU A 64 -6.50 5.27 -4.01
CA GLU A 64 -5.16 4.80 -3.72
C GLU A 64 -5.12 3.27 -3.72
N THR A 65 -3.92 2.71 -3.95
CA THR A 65 -3.68 1.27 -3.87
C THR A 65 -2.48 1.00 -2.98
N LEU A 66 -2.71 0.27 -1.90
CA LEU A 66 -1.69 -0.20 -0.98
C LEU A 66 -1.20 -1.56 -1.46
N ILE A 67 0.13 -1.75 -1.52
CA ILE A 67 0.75 -2.99 -1.98
C ILE A 67 1.55 -3.57 -0.81
N PHE A 68 1.25 -4.82 -0.47
CA PHE A 68 1.81 -5.54 0.66
C PHE A 68 2.52 -6.80 0.17
N THR A 69 3.63 -7.12 0.81
CA THR A 69 4.15 -8.50 0.74
C THR A 69 3.20 -9.44 1.49
N PRO A 70 3.16 -10.74 1.16
CA PRO A 70 2.29 -11.69 1.86
C PRO A 70 2.48 -11.70 3.38
N THR A 71 3.73 -11.57 3.85
CA THR A 71 4.06 -11.49 5.28
C THR A 71 3.45 -10.25 5.91
N SER A 72 3.70 -9.06 5.33
CA SER A 72 3.16 -7.80 5.87
C SER A 72 1.64 -7.74 5.86
N ALA A 73 0.99 -8.34 4.85
CA ALA A 73 -0.46 -8.42 4.81
C ALA A 73 -1.01 -9.32 5.93
N LYS A 74 -0.30 -10.40 6.28
CA LYS A 74 -0.70 -11.28 7.39
C LYS A 74 -0.57 -10.57 8.73
N GLU A 75 0.57 -9.90 8.96
CA GLU A 75 0.80 -9.10 10.17
C GLU A 75 -0.28 -8.01 10.32
N LEU A 76 -0.58 -7.29 9.24
CA LEU A 76 -1.65 -6.29 9.22
C LEU A 76 -3.02 -6.86 9.61
N VAL A 77 -3.36 -8.08 9.18
CA VAL A 77 -4.63 -8.72 9.53
C VAL A 77 -4.69 -9.06 11.02
N GLU A 78 -3.58 -9.48 11.63
CA GLU A 78 -3.52 -9.78 13.06
C GLU A 78 -3.68 -8.50 13.88
N GLU A 79 -2.91 -7.45 13.57
CA GLU A 79 -3.00 -6.17 14.26
C GLU A 79 -4.36 -5.49 14.10
N LEU A 80 -4.96 -5.54 12.90
CA LEU A 80 -6.28 -4.94 12.65
C LEU A 80 -7.39 -5.65 13.43
N LYS A 81 -7.29 -6.96 13.65
CA LYS A 81 -8.28 -7.69 14.47
C LYS A 81 -8.26 -7.18 15.90
N ASP A 82 -7.08 -7.11 16.51
CA ASP A 82 -6.93 -6.65 17.88
C ASP A 82 -7.46 -5.21 18.04
N ILE A 83 -7.18 -4.34 17.06
CA ILE A 83 -7.68 -2.95 17.06
C ILE A 83 -9.21 -2.88 16.89
N ILE A 84 -9.78 -3.71 16.02
CA ILE A 84 -11.24 -3.76 15.80
C ILE A 84 -11.94 -4.29 17.06
N ASP A 85 -11.44 -5.36 17.67
CA ASP A 85 -12.01 -5.95 18.87
C ASP A 85 -12.00 -4.93 20.02
N ALA A 86 -10.88 -4.23 20.22
CA ALA A 86 -10.79 -3.15 21.22
C ALA A 86 -11.74 -1.99 20.93
N TYR A 87 -11.95 -1.64 19.66
CA TYR A 87 -12.91 -0.61 19.28
C TYR A 87 -14.35 -1.05 19.57
N GLU A 88 -14.70 -2.30 19.25
CA GLU A 88 -16.05 -2.85 19.45
C GLU A 88 -16.39 -3.05 20.93
N GLU A 89 -15.42 -3.35 21.79
CA GLU A 89 -15.62 -3.42 23.24
C GLU A 89 -16.13 -2.08 23.81
N VAL A 90 -15.60 -0.96 23.29
CA VAL A 90 -15.94 0.38 23.76
C VAL A 90 -17.18 0.96 23.06
N ASN A 91 -17.32 0.72 21.76
CA ASN A 91 -18.30 1.41 20.91
C ASN A 91 -19.49 0.52 20.49
N GLY A 92 -19.46 -0.76 20.85
CA GLY A 92 -20.39 -1.77 20.37
C GLY A 92 -20.00 -2.34 18.99
N PRO A 93 -20.70 -3.38 18.54
CA PRO A 93 -20.34 -4.12 17.34
C PRO A 93 -20.52 -3.31 16.06
N ILE A 94 -19.55 -3.42 15.15
CA ILE A 94 -19.57 -2.83 13.82
C ILE A 94 -20.54 -3.65 12.95
N LYS A 95 -21.49 -2.96 12.32
CA LYS A 95 -22.43 -3.62 11.40
C LYS A 95 -21.70 -4.11 10.15
N GLU A 96 -21.80 -5.40 9.87
CA GLU A 96 -21.29 -5.97 8.63
C GLU A 96 -21.98 -5.37 7.41
N ARG A 97 -21.20 -5.13 6.36
CA ARG A 97 -21.74 -4.78 5.04
C ARG A 97 -22.06 -6.07 4.28
N PRO A 98 -23.16 -6.11 3.51
CA PRO A 98 -23.47 -7.27 2.68
C PRO A 98 -22.32 -7.55 1.70
N LYS A 99 -21.87 -8.81 1.66
CA LYS A 99 -20.81 -9.27 0.76
C LYS A 99 -21.25 -9.03 -0.69
N LYS A 100 -20.53 -8.19 -1.43
CA LYS A 100 -20.70 -8.06 -2.89
C LYS A 100 -19.63 -8.92 -3.57
N LYS A 101 -20.03 -9.66 -4.62
CA LYS A 101 -19.07 -10.32 -5.51
C LYS A 101 -18.17 -9.24 -6.14
N LEU A 102 -16.86 -9.42 -6.02
CA LEU A 102 -15.86 -8.60 -6.70
C LEU A 102 -15.96 -8.90 -8.21
N LEU A 103 -16.62 -8.02 -8.97
CA LEU A 103 -16.40 -7.91 -10.41
C LEU A 103 -15.15 -7.06 -10.60
N THR A 104 -13.98 -7.69 -10.48
CA THR A 104 -12.75 -7.02 -10.93
C THR A 104 -12.68 -7.17 -12.46
N THR A 105 -12.11 -6.18 -13.14
CA THR A 105 -11.76 -6.28 -14.58
C THR A 105 -10.76 -7.41 -14.88
N PHE A 106 -10.22 -8.08 -13.85
CA PHE A 106 -9.32 -9.22 -13.94
C PHE A 106 -10.01 -10.59 -13.80
N THR A 107 -11.31 -10.62 -13.54
CA THR A 107 -12.08 -11.87 -13.62
C THR A 107 -12.13 -12.26 -15.10
N LYS A 108 -11.33 -13.27 -15.48
CA LYS A 108 -11.29 -13.88 -16.81
C LYS A 108 -12.72 -13.95 -17.38
N ARG A 109 -12.93 -13.36 -18.56
CA ARG A 109 -14.03 -13.79 -19.43
C ARG A 109 -13.72 -15.25 -19.79
N GLU A 110 -14.49 -16.18 -19.24
CA GLU A 110 -14.62 -17.53 -19.82
C GLU A 110 -15.36 -17.44 -21.16
#